data_AF-A0A0B1U5P2-F1
#
_entry.id   AF-A0A0B1U5P2-F1
#
_cell.length_a   1.000
_cell.length_b   1.000
_cell.length_c   1.000
_cell.angle_alpha   90.00
_cell.angle_beta   90.00
_cell.angle_gamma   90.00
#
_symmetry.space_group_name_H-M   'P 1'
#
loop_
_entity.id
_entity.type
_entity.pdbx_description
1 polymer ?
#
loop_
_entity_poly.entity_id
_entity_poly.type
_entity_poly.pdbx_seq_one_letter_code
_entity_poly.pdbx_strand_id
1 'polypeptide(L)'
;MTTRRPTNRLYLACGLLWLVVAAAAAACDWPTATRLAEQRYRMALLTANAVDKTFLPTFAVEGDDLDGPYQRLAADFTARFGPRFNVAAIEARHNAALAGLTGDRWRIVCFTLAATAAIWWLLATIRAVLPPPFGRP
;
A
#
# COMPACT_ATOMS: atom_id res chain seq x y z
N MET A 1 23.16 12.57 40.75
CA MET A 1 22.99 12.64 39.29
C MET A 1 23.10 11.25 38.71
N THR A 2 21.98 10.59 38.43
CA THR A 2 21.93 9.25 37.84
C THR A 2 22.34 9.34 36.36
N THR A 3 23.56 8.89 36.05
CA THR A 3 24.07 8.72 34.69
C THR A 3 23.22 7.69 33.96
N ARG A 4 22.22 8.15 33.17
CA ARG A 4 21.45 7.31 32.24
C ARG A 4 22.44 6.58 31.33
N ARG A 5 22.52 5.24 31.46
CA ARG A 5 23.40 4.38 30.66
C ARG A 5 23.19 4.62 29.15
N PRO A 6 24.27 4.69 28.34
CA PRO A 6 24.21 4.95 26.90
C PRO A 6 23.36 3.94 26.11
N THR A 7 23.24 2.70 26.62
CA THR A 7 22.36 1.66 26.08
C THR A 7 20.88 2.07 26.03
N ASN A 8 20.40 2.90 26.97
CA ASN A 8 19.01 3.35 26.95
C ASN A 8 18.73 4.33 25.79
N ARG A 9 19.75 5.11 25.37
CA ARG A 9 19.63 6.03 24.22
C ARG A 9 19.66 5.26 22.90
N LEU A 10 20.49 4.23 22.80
CA LEU A 10 20.54 3.33 21.64
C LEU A 10 19.22 2.59 21.41
N TYR A 11 18.60 2.06 22.47
CA TYR A 11 17.27 1.44 22.37
C TYR A 11 16.20 2.41 21.87
N LEU A 12 16.19 3.65 22.39
CA LEU A 12 15.27 4.68 21.93
C LEU A 12 15.52 5.08 20.47
N ALA A 13 16.79 5.17 20.06
CA ALA A 13 17.16 5.47 18.68
C ALA A 13 16.73 4.35 17.71
N CYS A 14 16.93 3.08 18.07
CA CYS A 14 16.45 1.93 17.29
C CYS A 14 14.92 1.90 17.21
N GLY A 15 14.23 2.19 18.31
CA GLY A 15 12.78 2.29 18.33
C GLY A 15 12.24 3.42 17.43
N LEU A 16 12.89 4.60 17.46
CA LEU A 16 12.54 5.71 16.57
C LEU A 16 12.79 5.37 15.09
N LEU A 17 13.94 4.76 14.78
CA LEU A 17 14.25 4.33 13.41
C LEU A 17 13.21 3.32 12.92
N TRP A 18 12.82 2.35 13.77
CA TRP A 18 11.76 1.40 13.44
C TRP A 18 10.43 2.11 13.14
N LEU A 19 10.03 3.07 13.97
CA LEU A 19 8.79 3.83 13.75
C LEU A 19 8.81 4.59 12.42
N VAL A 20 9.95 5.17 12.03
CA VAL A 20 10.11 5.83 10.72
C VAL A 20 9.96 4.83 9.59
N VAL A 21 10.61 3.67 9.66
CA VAL A 21 10.50 2.61 8.64
C VAL A 21 9.07 2.07 8.54
N ALA A 22 8.42 1.82 9.69
CA ALA A 22 7.05 1.34 9.74
C ALA A 22 6.06 2.37 9.16
N ALA A 23 6.23 3.66 9.48
CA ALA A 23 5.42 4.73 8.92
C ALA A 23 5.63 4.89 7.41
N ALA A 24 6.88 4.82 6.94
CA ALA A 24 7.20 4.89 5.52
C ALA A 24 6.60 3.71 4.74
N ALA A 25 6.72 2.48 5.28
CA ALA A 25 6.12 1.29 4.67
C ALA A 25 4.59 1.40 4.61
N ALA A 26 3.94 1.79 5.71
CA ALA A 26 2.50 2.01 5.74
C ALA A 26 2.04 3.12 4.78
N ALA A 27 2.84 4.19 4.61
CA ALA A 27 2.57 5.24 3.64
C ALA A 27 2.72 4.74 2.19
N CYS A 28 3.74 3.92 1.91
CA CYS A 28 3.94 3.30 0.61
C CYS A 28 2.77 2.38 0.23
N ASP A 29 2.24 1.60 1.17
CA ASP A 29 1.13 0.68 0.95
C ASP A 29 -0.25 1.32 1.12
N TRP A 30 -0.31 2.61 1.45
CA TRP A 30 -1.57 3.28 1.73
C TRP A 30 -2.50 3.28 0.52
N PRO A 31 -3.73 2.75 0.63
CA PRO A 31 -4.64 2.72 -0.50
C PRO A 31 -5.32 4.09 -0.66
N THR A 32 -5.19 4.65 -1.86
CA THR A 32 -5.81 5.91 -2.28
C THR A 32 -6.80 5.66 -3.43
N ALA A 33 -7.82 6.50 -3.53
CA ALA A 33 -8.79 6.42 -4.62
C ALA A 33 -8.11 6.59 -5.99
N THR A 34 -7.08 7.45 -6.08
CA THR A 34 -6.28 7.67 -7.31
C THR A 34 -5.55 6.39 -7.75
N ARG A 35 -4.91 5.67 -6.84
CA ARG A 35 -4.26 4.38 -7.14
C ARG A 35 -5.26 3.32 -7.58
N LEU A 36 -6.45 3.31 -6.98
CA LEU A 36 -7.53 2.39 -7.39
C LEU A 36 -8.09 2.74 -8.78
N ALA A 37 -8.19 4.03 -9.12
CA ALA A 37 -8.59 4.48 -10.45
C ALA A 37 -7.53 4.11 -11.50
N GLU A 38 -6.25 4.24 -11.15
CA GLU A 38 -5.13 3.83 -12.00
C GLU A 38 -5.13 2.32 -12.24
N GLN A 39 -5.33 1.52 -11.18
CA GLN A 39 -5.45 0.06 -11.30
C GLN A 39 -6.65 -0.34 -12.19
N ARG A 40 -7.80 0.35 -12.05
CA ARG A 40 -8.96 0.15 -12.92
C ARG A 40 -8.60 0.43 -14.39
N TYR A 41 -7.94 1.55 -14.66
CA TYR A 41 -7.52 1.94 -16.00
C TYR A 41 -6.52 0.94 -16.62
N ARG A 42 -5.48 0.54 -15.87
CA ARG A 42 -4.50 -0.46 -16.32
C ARG A 42 -5.15 -1.81 -16.59
N MET A 43 -6.09 -2.24 -15.73
CA MET A 43 -6.83 -3.48 -15.95
C MET A 43 -7.66 -3.41 -17.23
N ALA A 44 -8.34 -2.29 -17.46
CA ALA A 44 -9.11 -2.06 -18.68
C ALA A 44 -8.22 -2.14 -19.93
N LEU A 45 -7.04 -1.50 -19.92
CA LEU A 45 -6.04 -1.58 -20.99
C LEU A 45 -5.51 -3.01 -21.23
N LEU A 46 -5.30 -3.79 -20.17
CA LEU A 46 -4.86 -5.19 -20.31
C LEU A 46 -5.96 -6.06 -20.93
N THR A 47 -7.20 -5.92 -20.47
CA THR A 47 -8.34 -6.64 -21.03
C THR A 47 -8.60 -6.27 -22.49
N ALA A 48 -8.44 -4.99 -22.79
CA ALA A 48 -8.45 -4.43 -24.13
C ALA A 48 -7.41 -5.09 -25.05
N ASN A 49 -6.15 -5.09 -24.64
CA ASN A 49 -5.05 -5.69 -25.39
C ASN A 49 -5.17 -7.21 -25.55
N ALA A 50 -5.84 -7.88 -24.60
CA ALA A 50 -6.13 -9.31 -24.70
C ALA A 50 -7.14 -9.62 -25.82
N VAL A 51 -8.08 -8.70 -26.08
CA VAL A 51 -9.08 -8.83 -27.15
C VAL A 51 -8.55 -8.34 -28.50
N ASP A 52 -7.76 -7.26 -28.51
CA ASP A 52 -7.14 -6.70 -29.71
C ASP A 52 -5.71 -6.23 -29.43
N LYS A 53 -4.72 -6.93 -29.99
CA LYS A 53 -3.30 -6.65 -29.81
C LYS A 53 -2.82 -5.39 -30.54
N THR A 54 -3.61 -4.88 -31.49
CA THR A 54 -3.28 -3.65 -32.23
C THR A 54 -3.75 -2.39 -31.48
N PHE A 55 -4.45 -2.58 -30.37
CA PHE A 55 -4.93 -1.48 -29.57
C PHE A 55 -3.76 -0.75 -28.91
N LEU A 56 -3.61 0.52 -29.27
CA LEU A 56 -2.69 1.45 -28.61
C LEU A 56 -3.54 2.46 -27.84
N PRO A 57 -3.21 2.78 -26.58
CA PRO A 57 -3.85 3.87 -25.87
C PRO A 57 -3.67 5.15 -26.71
N THR A 58 -4.77 5.76 -27.12
CA THR A 58 -4.76 6.94 -28.00
C THR A 58 -4.12 8.17 -27.34
N PHE A 59 -3.97 8.16 -26.00
CA PHE A 59 -3.43 9.27 -25.23
C PHE A 59 -2.54 8.76 -24.10
N ALA A 60 -1.40 9.43 -23.87
CA ALA A 60 -0.69 9.33 -22.61
C ALA A 60 -1.56 10.00 -21.53
N VAL A 61 -1.76 9.31 -20.40
CA VAL A 61 -2.45 9.92 -19.26
C VAL A 61 -1.51 10.98 -18.68
N GLU A 62 -1.76 12.24 -18.99
CA GLU A 62 -1.12 13.38 -18.33
C GLU A 62 -2.06 13.91 -17.24
N GLY A 63 -1.62 13.83 -15.98
CA GLY A 63 -2.31 14.44 -14.84
C GLY A 63 -3.04 13.47 -13.90
N ASP A 64 -3.71 14.05 -12.90
CA ASP A 64 -4.37 13.34 -11.78
C ASP A 64 -5.81 12.87 -12.12
N ASP A 65 -6.33 13.20 -13.31
CA ASP A 65 -7.66 12.77 -13.77
C ASP A 65 -7.57 11.46 -14.58
N LEU A 66 -7.81 10.35 -13.87
CA LEU A 66 -7.84 9.00 -14.42
C LEU A 66 -9.27 8.56 -14.82
N ASP A 67 -10.29 9.34 -14.45
CA ASP A 67 -11.69 9.01 -14.73
C ASP A 67 -12.07 9.37 -16.17
N GLY A 68 -11.65 10.56 -16.64
CA GLY A 68 -11.90 11.00 -18.02
C GLY A 68 -11.32 10.07 -19.09
N PRO A 69 -10.03 9.66 -19.01
CA PRO A 69 -9.43 8.70 -19.94
C PRO A 69 -10.09 7.31 -19.87
N TYR A 70 -10.46 6.86 -18.68
CA TYR A 70 -11.15 5.57 -18.49
C TYR A 70 -12.52 5.55 -19.19
N GLN A 71 -13.34 6.59 -19.03
CA GLN A 71 -14.66 6.64 -19.65
C GLN A 71 -14.58 6.63 -21.18
N ARG A 72 -13.62 7.36 -21.76
CA ARG A 72 -13.38 7.34 -23.21
C ARG A 72 -12.93 5.98 -23.70
N LEU A 73 -12.02 5.34 -22.97
CA LEU A 73 -11.58 3.98 -23.26
C LEU A 73 -12.76 3.00 -23.21
N ALA A 74 -13.56 3.03 -22.15
CA ALA A 74 -14.73 2.18 -22.00
C ALA A 74 -15.74 2.37 -23.15
N ALA A 75 -15.97 3.61 -23.58
CA ALA A 75 -16.85 3.92 -24.71
C ALA A 75 -16.30 3.36 -26.04
N ASP A 76 -15.03 3.59 -26.35
CA ASP A 76 -14.37 3.08 -27.57
C ASP A 76 -14.39 1.54 -27.61
N PHE A 77 -14.11 0.88 -26.48
CA PHE A 77 -14.14 -0.58 -26.39
C PHE A 77 -15.54 -1.15 -26.52
N THR A 78 -16.52 -0.52 -25.88
CA THR A 78 -17.92 -0.95 -26.00
C THR A 78 -18.40 -0.82 -27.43
N ALA A 79 -18.01 0.26 -28.13
CA ALA A 79 -18.33 0.46 -29.54
C ALA A 79 -17.65 -0.58 -30.46
N ARG A 80 -16.39 -0.93 -30.21
CA ARG A 80 -15.62 -1.86 -31.07
C ARG A 80 -15.89 -3.33 -30.81
N PHE A 81 -16.07 -3.73 -29.56
CA PHE A 81 -16.11 -5.15 -29.17
C PHE A 81 -17.45 -5.58 -28.54
N GLY A 82 -18.34 -4.61 -28.26
CA GLY A 82 -19.66 -4.86 -27.71
C GLY A 82 -19.61 -5.73 -26.45
N PRO A 83 -20.45 -6.77 -26.33
CA PRO A 83 -20.59 -7.57 -25.11
C PRO A 83 -19.36 -8.43 -24.77
N ARG A 84 -18.36 -8.52 -25.66
CA ARG A 84 -17.09 -9.23 -25.37
C ARG A 84 -16.23 -8.48 -24.36
N PHE A 85 -16.46 -7.17 -24.20
CA PHE A 85 -15.77 -6.35 -23.20
C PHE A 85 -16.67 -6.17 -21.97
N ASN A 86 -16.34 -6.87 -20.88
CA ASN A 86 -17.14 -6.82 -19.66
C ASN A 86 -16.75 -5.62 -18.77
N VAL A 87 -17.13 -4.41 -19.20
CA VAL A 87 -16.95 -3.16 -18.43
C VAL A 87 -17.56 -3.27 -17.04
N ALA A 88 -18.76 -3.84 -16.95
CA ALA A 88 -19.52 -3.95 -15.72
C ALA A 88 -18.76 -4.73 -14.62
N ALA A 89 -18.04 -5.80 -14.99
CA ALA A 89 -17.21 -6.53 -14.04
C ALA A 89 -16.01 -5.71 -13.53
N ILE A 90 -15.40 -4.91 -14.40
CA ILE A 90 -14.27 -4.02 -14.02
C ILE A 90 -14.76 -2.92 -13.08
N GLU A 91 -15.92 -2.31 -13.37
CA GLU A 91 -16.53 -1.28 -12.53
C GLU A 91 -17.01 -1.82 -11.20
N ALA A 92 -17.68 -2.99 -11.19
CA ALA A 92 -18.12 -3.64 -9.96
C ALA A 92 -16.92 -3.93 -9.03
N ARG A 93 -15.80 -4.38 -9.60
CA ARG A 93 -14.56 -4.63 -8.83
C ARG A 93 -13.97 -3.34 -8.26
N HIS A 94 -13.96 -2.26 -9.04
CA HIS A 94 -13.48 -0.96 -8.58
C HIS A 94 -14.38 -0.38 -7.47
N ASN A 95 -15.70 -0.45 -7.63
CA ASN A 95 -16.65 0.02 -6.62
C ASN A 95 -16.55 -0.77 -5.32
N ALA A 96 -16.38 -2.10 -5.41
CA ALA A 96 -16.11 -2.95 -4.26
C ALA A 96 -14.80 -2.57 -3.56
N ALA A 97 -13.73 -2.28 -4.33
CA ALA A 97 -12.45 -1.83 -3.77
C ALA A 97 -12.56 -0.45 -3.10
N LEU A 98 -13.31 0.49 -3.69
CA LEU A 98 -13.59 1.80 -3.08
C LEU A 98 -14.37 1.64 -1.76
N ALA A 99 -15.39 0.79 -1.73
CA ALA A 99 -16.14 0.50 -0.51
C ALA A 99 -15.26 -0.16 0.58
N GLY A 100 -14.27 -0.95 0.17
CA GLY A 100 -13.30 -1.63 1.05
C GLY A 100 -12.16 -0.76 1.58
N LEU A 101 -11.98 0.46 1.04
CA LEU A 101 -10.83 1.33 1.36
C LEU A 101 -10.58 1.52 2.85
N THR A 102 -11.63 1.82 3.62
CA THR A 102 -11.53 2.04 5.06
C THR A 102 -11.10 0.76 5.79
N GLY A 103 -11.62 -0.38 5.37
CA GLY A 103 -11.25 -1.69 5.93
C GLY A 103 -9.79 -2.03 5.66
N ASP A 104 -9.30 -1.79 4.45
CA ASP A 104 -7.91 -2.05 4.08
C ASP A 104 -6.93 -1.10 4.78
N ARG A 105 -7.29 0.19 4.93
CA ARG A 105 -6.54 1.12 5.78
C ARG A 105 -6.44 0.64 7.22
N TRP A 106 -7.55 0.15 7.78
CA TRP A 106 -7.56 -0.37 9.15
C TRP A 106 -6.68 -1.62 9.29
N ARG A 107 -6.70 -2.53 8.31
CA ARG A 107 -5.82 -3.70 8.28
C ARG A 107 -4.34 -3.31 8.28
N ILE A 108 -3.94 -2.33 7.46
CA ILE A 108 -2.56 -1.81 7.43
C ILE A 108 -2.18 -1.22 8.79
N VAL A 109 -3.06 -0.41 9.39
CA VAL A 109 -2.83 0.16 10.73
C VAL A 109 -2.67 -0.94 11.78
N CYS A 110 -3.60 -1.89 11.86
CA CYS A 110 -3.54 -3.01 12.80
C CYS A 110 -2.29 -3.87 12.61
N PHE A 111 -1.92 -4.18 11.36
CA PHE A 111 -0.72 -4.94 11.06
C PHE A 111 0.54 -4.18 11.50
N THR A 112 0.63 -2.89 11.18
CA THR A 112 1.77 -2.04 11.56
C THR A 112 1.92 -1.95 13.08
N LEU A 113 0.80 -1.81 13.80
CA LEU A 113 0.78 -1.82 15.27
C LEU A 113 1.21 -3.18 15.84
N ALA A 114 0.69 -4.29 15.29
CA ALA A 114 1.04 -5.64 15.73
C ALA A 114 2.53 -5.94 15.49
N ALA A 115 3.05 -5.59 14.31
CA ALA A 115 4.46 -5.76 13.96
C ALA A 115 5.36 -4.92 14.89
N THR A 116 4.96 -3.68 15.15
CA THR A 116 5.67 -2.80 16.09
C THR A 116 5.67 -3.39 17.49
N ALA A 117 4.51 -3.83 18.01
CA ALA A 117 4.40 -4.47 19.31
C ALA A 117 5.29 -5.73 19.42
N ALA A 118 5.30 -6.57 18.37
CA ALA A 118 6.12 -7.78 18.33
C ALA A 118 7.62 -7.45 18.40
N ILE A 119 8.08 -6.42 17.69
CA ILE A 119 9.49 -6.00 17.71
C ILE A 119 9.87 -5.40 19.06
N TRP A 120 9.02 -4.56 19.64
CA TRP A 120 9.26 -4.01 20.99
C TRP A 120 9.28 -5.11 22.06
N TRP A 121 8.39 -6.10 21.95
CA TRP A 121 8.40 -7.27 22.82
C TRP A 121 9.70 -8.05 22.68
N LEU A 122 10.14 -8.34 21.44
CA LEU A 122 11.38 -9.06 21.18
C LEU A 122 12.61 -8.31 21.70
N LEU A 123 12.66 -6.99 21.51
CA LEU A 123 13.68 -6.10 22.07
C LEU A 123 13.68 -6.10 23.61
N ALA A 124 12.51 -6.07 24.24
CA ALA A 124 12.38 -6.13 25.69
C ALA A 124 12.84 -7.49 26.24
N THR A 125 12.46 -8.59 25.59
CA THR A 125 12.88 -9.94 25.97
C THR A 125 14.39 -10.11 25.83
N ILE A 126 14.99 -9.67 24.71
CA ILE A 126 16.45 -9.69 24.53
C ILE A 126 17.15 -8.91 25.65
N ARG A 127 16.64 -7.72 26.01
CA ARG A 127 17.19 -6.92 27.10
C ARG A 127 17.08 -7.61 28.46
N ALA A 128 15.98 -8.31 28.72
CA ALA A 128 15.75 -9.01 29.98
C ALA A 128 16.64 -10.25 30.12
N VAL A 129 16.99 -10.89 29.01
CA VAL A 129 17.80 -12.12 28.97
C VAL A 129 19.30 -11.84 28.86
N LEU A 130 19.71 -10.68 28.33
CA LEU A 130 21.12 -10.29 28.24
C LEU A 130 21.71 -10.11 29.66
N PRO A 131 22.74 -10.89 30.03
CA PRO A 131 23.45 -10.68 31.29
C PRO A 131 24.06 -9.28 31.32
N PRO A 132 24.22 -8.66 32.51
CA PRO A 132 24.92 -7.39 32.62
C PRO A 132 26.31 -7.53 31.98
N PRO A 133 26.81 -6.48 31.30
CA PRO A 133 28.11 -6.53 30.67
C PRO A 133 29.17 -6.94 31.70
N PHE A 134 29.90 -8.01 31.39
CA PHE A 134 30.98 -8.55 32.21
C PHE A 134 31.89 -7.40 32.68
N GLY A 135 31.96 -7.19 33.99
CA GLY A 135 32.91 -6.24 34.57
C GLY A 135 32.44 -5.35 35.73
N ARG A 136 31.41 -5.71 36.51
CA ARG A 136 31.31 -5.23 37.90
C ARG A 136 30.72 -6.30 38.83
N PRO A 137 31.20 -6.38 40.09
CA PRO A 137 30.73 -7.31 41.10
C PRO A 137 29.25 -7.15 41.42
#